data_AF-A0A9X0EGZ0-F1
#
_entry.id   AF-A0A9X0EGZ0-F1
#
_cell.length_a   1.000
_cell.length_b   1.000
_cell.length_c   1.000
_cell.angle_alpha   90.00
_cell.angle_beta   90.00
_cell.angle_gamma   90.00
#
_symmetry.space_group_name_H-M   'P 1'
#
loop_
_entity.id
_entity.type
_entity.pdbx_description
1 polymer ?
#
loop_
_entity_poly.entity_id
_entity_poly.type
_entity_poly.pdbx_seq_one_letter_code
_entity_poly.pdbx_strand_id
1 'polypeptide(L)' 'MANVREIALEQALIAVLGAVQDMGIDVNEVSQKAGSLVLGHSKYRQVEHPHVSNAHQEIDQARDAVMAKALTE' A
#
# COMPACT_ATOMS: atom_id res chain seq x y z
N MET A 1 -7.35 16.62 8.72
CA MET A 1 -6.97 15.83 9.90
C MET A 1 -7.46 14.42 9.62
N ALA A 2 -6.56 13.46 9.46
CA ALA A 2 -6.96 12.06 9.24
C ALA A 2 -7.67 11.56 10.51
N ASN A 3 -8.75 10.82 10.35
CA ASN A 3 -9.42 10.21 11.49
C ASN A 3 -8.61 9.00 11.99
N VAL A 4 -8.87 8.55 13.23
CA VAL A 4 -8.15 7.44 13.87
C VAL A 4 -8.14 6.18 12.99
N ARG A 5 -9.21 5.93 12.23
CA ARG A 5 -9.31 4.77 11.34
C ARG A 5 -8.38 4.89 10.13
N GLU A 6 -8.26 6.06 9.53
CA GLU A 6 -7.35 6.30 8.39
C GLU A 6 -5.89 6.07 8.80
N ILE A 7 -5.48 6.63 9.95
CA ILE A 7 -4.13 6.42 10.51
C ILE A 7 -3.87 4.93 10.78
N ALA A 8 -4.85 4.23 11.38
CA ALA A 8 -4.70 2.81 11.66
C ALA A 8 -4.58 1.95 10.37
N LEU A 9 -5.31 2.30 9.32
CA LEU A 9 -5.24 1.60 8.03
C LEU A 9 -3.90 1.87 7.32
N GLU A 10 -3.40 3.10 7.35
CA GLU A 10 -2.08 3.46 6.83
C GLU A 10 -0.98 2.66 7.54
N GLN A 11 -0.98 2.65 8.88
CA GLN A 11 0.00 1.89 9.65
C GLN A 11 -0.10 0.38 9.40
N ALA A 12 -1.32 -0.16 9.26
CA ALA A 12 -1.50 -1.57 8.92
C ALA A 12 -0.93 -1.92 7.54
N LEU A 13 -1.10 -1.02 6.55
CA LEU A 13 -0.56 -1.23 5.21
C LEU A 13 0.97 -1.18 5.19
N ILE A 14 1.57 -0.22 5.90
CA ILE A 14 3.03 -0.14 6.09
C ILE A 14 3.56 -1.42 6.74
N ALA A 15 2.90 -1.92 7.78
CA ALA A 15 3.32 -3.14 8.46
C ALA A 15 3.26 -4.39 7.55
N VAL A 16 2.21 -4.51 6.72
CA VAL A 16 2.09 -5.62 5.77
C VAL A 16 3.19 -5.56 4.71
N LEU A 17 3.48 -4.39 4.14
CA LEU A 17 4.55 -4.23 3.15
C LEU A 17 5.95 -4.38 3.79
N GLY A 18 6.13 -3.95 5.03
CA GLY A 18 7.36 -4.19 5.79
C GLY A 18 7.60 -5.68 6.02
N ALA A 19 6.57 -6.45 6.39
CA ALA A 19 6.69 -7.90 6.53
C ALA A 19 7.07 -8.59 5.20
N VAL A 20 6.52 -8.11 4.07
CA VAL A 20 6.91 -8.59 2.72
C VAL A 20 8.41 -8.34 2.48
N GLN A 21 8.91 -7.16 2.82
CA GLN A 21 10.32 -6.80 2.71
C GLN A 21 11.20 -7.69 3.61
N ASP A 22 10.81 -7.92 4.87
CA ASP A 22 11.54 -8.78 5.82
C ASP A 22 11.61 -10.24 5.37
N MET A 23 10.61 -10.68 4.61
CA MET A 23 10.59 -12.00 3.96
C MET A 23 11.48 -12.08 2.72
N GLY A 24 12.17 -10.99 2.35
CA GLY A 24 13.04 -10.91 1.17
C GLY A 24 12.29 -10.84 -0.15
N ILE A 25 10.99 -10.49 -0.14
CA ILE A 25 10.17 -10.31 -1.34
C ILE A 25 10.30 -8.85 -1.79
N ASP A 26 10.39 -8.62 -3.11
CA ASP A 26 10.48 -7.26 -3.66
C ASP A 26 9.19 -6.47 -3.40
N VAL A 27 9.27 -5.53 -2.46
CA VAL A 27 8.13 -4.69 -2.08
C VAL A 27 7.64 -3.81 -3.24
N ASN A 28 8.51 -3.48 -4.21
CA ASN A 28 8.10 -2.71 -5.39
C ASN A 28 7.19 -3.53 -6.30
N GLU A 29 7.57 -4.79 -6.58
CA GLU A 29 6.76 -5.70 -7.39
C GLU A 29 5.40 -5.97 -6.73
N VAL A 30 5.40 -6.20 -5.41
CA VAL A 30 4.16 -6.40 -4.64
C VAL A 30 3.27 -5.16 -4.67
N SER A 31 3.84 -3.96 -4.51
CA SER A 31 3.09 -2.71 -4.54
C SER A 31 2.49 -2.43 -5.91
N GLN A 32 3.25 -2.64 -6.99
CA GLN A 32 2.73 -2.54 -8.36
C GLN A 32 1.61 -3.54 -8.62
N LYS A 33 1.76 -4.78 -8.15
CA LYS A 33 0.72 -5.79 -8.26
C LYS A 33 -0.53 -5.36 -7.50
N ALA A 34 -0.39 -4.92 -6.25
CA ALA A 34 -1.51 -4.44 -5.43
C ALA A 34 -2.23 -3.25 -6.09
N GLY A 35 -1.48 -2.29 -6.64
CA GLY A 35 -2.03 -1.18 -7.42
C GLY A 35 -2.88 -1.66 -8.61
N SER A 36 -2.41 -2.67 -9.34
CA SER A 36 -3.18 -3.27 -10.45
C SER A 36 -4.48 -3.95 -9.98
N LEU A 37 -4.51 -4.47 -8.74
CA LEU A 37 -5.67 -5.16 -8.17
C LEU A 37 -6.75 -4.19 -7.66
N VAL A 38 -6.42 -2.93 -7.41
CA VAL A 38 -7.42 -1.90 -7.07
C VAL A 38 -7.90 -1.16 -8.32
N LEU A 39 -7.12 -1.17 -9.41
CA LEU A 39 -7.49 -0.62 -10.71
C LEU A 39 -8.34 -1.59 -11.56
N GLY A 40 -9.05 -1.05 -12.55
CA GLY A 40 -9.75 -1.83 -13.58
C GLY A 40 -10.94 -2.69 -13.09
N HIS A 41 -11.19 -3.83 -13.74
CA HIS A 41 -12.24 -4.80 -13.39
C HIS A 41 -11.73 -5.93 -12.49
N SER A 42 -10.86 -5.60 -11.53
CA SER A 42 -10.37 -6.58 -10.57
C SER A 42 -11.49 -7.04 -9.63
N LYS A 43 -11.54 -8.35 -9.33
CA LYS A 43 -12.45 -8.91 -8.31
C LYS A 43 -12.17 -8.39 -6.88
N TYR A 44 -11.03 -7.74 -6.67
CA TYR A 44 -10.65 -7.14 -5.39
C TYR A 44 -10.97 -5.64 -5.32
N ARG A 45 -11.39 -5.04 -6.44
CA ARG A 45 -11.89 -3.66 -6.44
C ARG A 45 -13.27 -3.65 -5.78
N GLN A 46 -13.39 -2.94 -4.65
CA GLN A 46 -14.64 -2.77 -3.91
C GLN A 46 -15.18 -1.34 -3.96
N VAL A 47 -14.49 -0.44 -4.66
CA VAL A 47 -14.80 0.99 -4.71
C VAL A 47 -14.80 1.50 -6.14
N GLU A 48 -15.52 2.60 -6.35
CA GLU A 48 -15.56 3.31 -7.63
C GLU A 48 -14.56 4.47 -7.68
N HIS A 49 -14.36 5.04 -8.87
CA HIS A 49 -13.60 6.27 -9.02
C HIS A 49 -14.27 7.42 -8.22
N PRO A 50 -13.51 8.30 -7.51
CA PRO A 50 -12.05 8.44 -7.49
C PRO A 50 -11.35 7.59 -6.41
N HIS A 51 -12.09 6.86 -5.58
CA HIS A 51 -11.54 6.13 -4.43
C HIS A 51 -10.53 5.05 -4.84
N VAL A 52 -10.62 4.54 -6.07
CA VAL A 52 -9.60 3.68 -6.68
C VAL A 52 -8.24 4.36 -6.77
N SER A 53 -8.19 5.61 -7.24
CA SER A 53 -6.94 6.38 -7.35
C SER A 53 -6.36 6.69 -5.99
N ASN A 54 -7.21 7.01 -5.00
CA ASN A 54 -6.78 7.20 -3.62
C ASN A 54 -6.18 5.91 -3.07
N ALA A 55 -6.83 4.76 -3.23
CA ALA A 55 -6.31 3.48 -2.76
C ALA A 55 -4.96 3.13 -3.42
N HIS A 56 -4.78 3.42 -4.71
CA HIS A 56 -3.49 3.25 -5.38
C HIS A 56 -2.41 4.15 -4.77
N GLN A 57 -2.74 5.42 -4.50
CA GLN A 57 -1.81 6.37 -3.89
C GLN A 57 -1.40 5.94 -2.47
N GLU A 58 -2.34 5.45 -1.65
CA GLU A 58 -2.03 4.94 -0.30
C GLU A 58 -1.06 3.74 -0.36
N ILE A 59 -1.19 2.88 -1.38
CA ILE A 59 -0.23 1.78 -1.60
C ILE A 59 1.17 2.31 -1.92
N ASP A 60 1.29 3.30 -2.82
CA ASP A 60 2.57 3.92 -3.16
C ASP A 60 3.21 4.62 -1.95
N GLN A 61 2.43 5.33 -1.15
CA GLN A 61 2.92 6.00 0.06
C GLN A 61 3.42 5.01 1.11
N ALA A 62 2.70 3.91 1.34
CA ALA A 62 3.13 2.87 2.27
C ALA A 62 4.42 2.18 1.79
N ARG A 63 4.55 1.92 0.49
CA ARG A 63 5.80 1.41 -0.13
C ARG A 63 6.96 2.36 0.15
N ASP A 64 6.78 3.65 -0.11
CA ASP A 64 7.84 4.65 0.07
C ASP A 64 8.28 4.74 1.54
N ALA A 65 7.33 4.63 2.48
CA ALA A 65 7.65 4.58 3.92
C ALA A 65 8.48 3.35 4.30
N VAL A 66 8.19 2.16 3.73
CA VAL A 66 8.98 0.94 3.96
C VAL A 66 10.37 1.08 3.35
N MET A 67 10.47 1.55 2.11
CA MET A 67 11.74 1.77 1.42
C MET A 67 12.64 2.78 2.16
N ALA A 68 12.05 3.86 2.69
CA ALA A 68 12.77 4.85 3.48
C ALA A 68 13.35 4.27 4.78
N LYS A 69 12.65 3.32 5.42
CA LYS A 69 13.13 2.65 6.64
C LYS A 69 14.27 1.67 6.36
N ALA A 70 14.18 0.92 5.26
CA ALA A 70 15.23 0.00 4.84
C ALA A 70 16.56 0.70 4.50
N LEU A 71 16.54 2.00 4.19
CA LEU A 71 17.73 2.83 3.96
C LEU A 71 18.39 3.35 5.25
N THR A 72 17.71 3.24 6.39
CA THR A 72 18.16 3.78 7.68
C THR A 72 18.64 2.72 8.67
N GLU A 73 18.50 1.43 8.34
CA GLU A 73 18.96 0.27 9.13
C GLU A 73 20.22 -0.35 8.53
#